data_AF-A0A2W6T6Y0-F1
#
_entry.id   AF-A0A2W6T6Y0-F1
#
_cell.length_a   1.000
_cell.length_b   1.000
_cell.length_c   1.000
_cell.angle_alpha   90.00
_cell.angle_beta   90.00
_cell.angle_gamma   90.00
#
_symmetry.space_group_name_H-M   'P 1'
#
loop_
_entity.id
_entity.type
_entity.pdbx_description
1 polymer ?
#
loop_
_entity_poly.entity_id
_entity_poly.type
_entity_poly.pdbx_seq_one_letter_code
_entity_poly.pdbx_strand_id
1 'polypeptide(L)'
;MKNIETVIQNVKKKEDFIEFMDLLLNDFRNNGENWENKSLENYLEAIQSWTEDMDGYYLNNNLPIPNNVNWKVFCEILVAARIYE
;
A
#
# COMPACT_ATOMS: atom_id res chain seq x y z
N MET A 1 -3.74 18.17 7.15
CA MET A 1 -3.96 16.82 6.60
C MET A 1 -3.04 15.85 7.32
N LYS A 2 -3.51 14.64 7.66
CA LYS A 2 -2.60 13.58 8.14
C LYS A 2 -1.67 13.19 6.97
N ASN A 3 -0.38 13.05 7.22
CA ASN A 3 0.57 12.53 6.23
C ASN A 3 0.40 10.99 6.16
N ILE A 4 0.31 10.45 4.94
CA ILE A 4 0.22 9.01 4.64
C ILE A 4 1.29 8.21 5.39
N GLU A 5 2.52 8.71 5.44
CA GLU A 5 3.66 8.08 6.13
C GLU A 5 3.41 7.90 7.63
N THR A 6 2.71 8.85 8.25
CA THR A 6 2.40 8.81 9.69
C THR A 6 1.23 7.88 10.00
N VAL A 7 0.33 7.68 9.04
CA VAL A 7 -0.83 6.78 9.20
C VAL A 7 -0.39 5.32 9.12
N ILE A 8 0.54 4.98 8.20
CA ILE A 8 1.08 3.62 8.05
C ILE A 8 1.59 3.06 9.38
N GLN A 9 2.31 3.87 10.16
CA GLN A 9 2.87 3.47 11.46
C GLN A 9 1.82 3.09 12.52
N ASN A 10 0.55 3.45 12.29
CA ASN A 10 -0.53 3.29 13.27
C ASN A 10 -1.60 2.28 12.83
N VAL A 11 -1.47 1.65 11.66
CA VAL A 11 -2.44 0.65 11.17
C VAL A 11 -2.36 -0.61 12.02
N LYS A 12 -3.46 -0.97 12.69
CA LYS A 12 -3.56 -2.15 13.58
C LYS A 12 -4.81 -3.00 13.34
N LYS A 13 -5.85 -2.42 12.77
CA LYS A 13 -7.14 -3.07 12.50
C LYS A 13 -7.70 -2.65 11.14
N LYS A 14 -8.78 -3.32 10.72
CA LYS A 14 -9.44 -3.12 9.43
C LYS A 14 -9.85 -1.66 9.20
N GLU A 15 -10.35 -0.98 10.22
CA GLU A 15 -10.79 0.42 10.12
C GLU A 15 -9.62 1.36 9.81
N ASP A 16 -8.43 1.09 10.34
CA ASP A 16 -7.24 1.90 10.07
C ASP A 16 -6.77 1.71 8.63
N PHE A 17 -6.89 0.48 8.09
CA PHE A 17 -6.63 0.21 6.68
C PHE A 17 -7.62 0.96 5.77
N ILE A 18 -8.91 0.99 6.12
CA ILE A 18 -9.92 1.76 5.37
C ILE A 18 -9.60 3.26 5.40
N GLU A 19 -9.21 3.81 6.56
CA GLU A 19 -8.78 5.21 6.66
C GLU A 19 -7.55 5.49 5.80
N PHE A 20 -6.55 4.59 5.80
CA PHE A 20 -5.39 4.69 4.93
C PHE A 20 -5.79 4.70 3.44
N MET A 21 -6.70 3.81 3.02
CA MET A 21 -7.16 3.75 1.63
C MET A 21 -7.90 5.01 1.20
N ASP A 22 -8.73 5.61 2.06
CA ASP A 22 -9.38 6.89 1.77
C ASP A 22 -8.36 8.02 1.60
N LEU A 23 -7.34 8.07 2.48
CA LEU A 23 -6.27 9.07 2.36
C LEU A 23 -5.45 8.90 1.08
N LEU A 24 -5.07 7.67 0.73
CA LEU A 24 -4.31 7.36 -0.47
C LEU A 24 -5.10 7.73 -1.75
N LEU A 25 -6.39 7.39 -1.78
CA LEU A 25 -7.27 7.73 -2.90
C LEU A 25 -7.48 9.23 -3.03
N ASN A 26 -7.64 9.94 -1.90
CA ASN A 26 -7.76 11.39 -1.90
C ASN A 26 -6.45 12.07 -2.31
N ASP A 27 -5.28 11.51 -1.95
CA ASP A 27 -4.00 12.00 -2.46
C ASP A 27 -3.89 11.80 -3.98
N PHE A 28 -4.22 10.61 -4.49
CA PHE A 28 -4.23 10.36 -5.94
C PHE A 28 -5.18 11.31 -6.70
N ARG A 29 -6.37 11.58 -6.16
CA ARG A 29 -7.33 12.51 -6.80
C ARG A 29 -6.83 13.94 -6.88
N ASN A 30 -6.11 14.40 -5.86
CA ASN A 30 -5.67 15.80 -5.77
C ASN A 30 -4.26 16.02 -6.34
N ASN A 31 -3.41 15.00 -6.27
CA ASN A 31 -1.97 15.08 -6.55
C ASN A 31 -1.49 14.01 -7.54
N GLY A 32 -2.38 13.23 -8.15
CA GLY A 32 -2.03 12.08 -9.00
C GLY A 32 -1.21 12.42 -10.24
N GLU A 33 -1.24 13.67 -10.72
CA GLU A 33 -0.34 14.13 -11.79
C GLU A 33 1.14 14.12 -11.37
N ASN A 34 1.42 14.18 -10.05
CA ASN A 34 2.76 14.12 -9.50
C ASN A 34 3.19 12.70 -9.11
N TRP A 35 2.32 11.70 -9.26
CA TRP A 35 2.66 10.32 -8.97
C TRP A 35 3.50 9.73 -10.10
N GLU A 36 4.60 9.05 -9.74
CA GLU A 36 5.42 8.28 -10.69
C GLU A 36 4.58 7.21 -11.41
N ASN A 37 3.77 6.47 -10.65
CA ASN A 37 2.97 5.33 -11.11
C ASN A 37 1.49 5.69 -11.16
N LYS A 38 1.08 6.47 -12.18
CA LYS A 38 -0.27 7.02 -12.28
C LYS A 38 -1.31 6.15 -13.00
N SER A 39 -0.87 5.18 -13.80
CA SER A 39 -1.76 4.19 -14.40
C SER A 39 -1.94 3.00 -13.45
N LEU A 40 -3.09 2.31 -13.54
CA LEU A 40 -3.30 1.09 -12.76
C LEU A 40 -2.23 0.03 -13.05
N GLU A 41 -1.81 -0.11 -14.32
CA GLU A 41 -0.76 -1.03 -14.75
C GLU A 41 0.57 -0.73 -14.03
N ASN A 42 1.09 0.50 -14.16
CA ASN A 42 2.34 0.89 -13.53
C ASN A 42 2.26 0.78 -12.00
N TYR A 43 1.10 1.07 -11.41
CA TYR A 43 0.91 0.99 -9.97
C TYR A 43 0.96 -0.47 -9.48
N LEU A 44 0.34 -1.40 -10.21
CA LEU A 44 0.40 -2.83 -9.90
C LEU A 44 1.82 -3.40 -10.10
N GLU A 45 2.52 -2.99 -11.15
CA GLU A 45 3.94 -3.34 -11.36
C GLU A 45 4.81 -2.83 -10.22
N ALA A 46 4.61 -1.58 -9.77
CA ALA A 46 5.35 -1.00 -8.66
C ALA A 46 5.09 -1.72 -7.33
N ILE A 47 3.85 -2.16 -7.08
CA ILE A 47 3.53 -3.01 -5.91
C ILE A 47 4.31 -4.33 -6.00
N GLN A 48 4.33 -4.98 -7.17
CA GLN A 48 5.07 -6.22 -7.36
C GLN A 48 6.57 -6.01 -7.09
N SER A 49 7.21 -5.07 -7.79
CA SER A 49 8.64 -4.82 -7.66
C SER A 49 9.04 -4.43 -6.25
N TRP A 50 8.26 -3.58 -5.57
CA TRP A 50 8.55 -3.24 -4.18
C TRP A 50 8.41 -4.46 -3.26
N THR A 51 7.40 -5.32 -3.46
CA THR A 51 7.20 -6.52 -2.64
C THR A 51 8.33 -7.53 -2.83
N GLU A 52 8.89 -7.66 -4.04
CA GLU A 52 10.05 -8.50 -4.33
C GLU A 52 11.31 -8.03 -3.56
N ASP A 53 11.48 -6.71 -3.42
CA ASP A 53 12.67 -6.10 -2.81
C ASP A 53 12.50 -5.64 -1.34
N MET A 54 11.30 -5.79 -0.76
CA MET A 54 10.94 -5.14 0.53
C MET A 54 11.87 -5.54 1.68
N ASP A 55 12.35 -6.78 1.71
CA ASP A 55 13.28 -7.26 2.74
C ASP A 55 14.54 -6.40 2.79
N GLY A 56 15.07 -6.00 1.62
CA GLY A 56 16.21 -5.09 1.51
C GLY A 56 15.90 -3.72 2.11
N TYR A 57 14.70 -3.18 1.87
CA TYR A 57 14.26 -1.92 2.49
C TYR A 57 14.26 -2.03 4.03
N TYR A 58 13.69 -3.09 4.61
CA TYR A 58 13.66 -3.24 6.07
C TYR A 58 15.07 -3.39 6.65
N LEU A 59 15.91 -4.24 6.05
CA LEU A 59 17.29 -4.46 6.50
C LEU A 59 18.12 -3.18 6.44
N ASN A 60 18.06 -2.45 5.33
CA ASN A 60 18.83 -1.21 5.13
C ASN A 60 18.43 -0.09 6.10
N ASN A 61 17.20 -0.12 6.62
CA ASN A 61 16.70 0.85 7.59
C ASN A 61 16.76 0.36 9.05
N ASN A 62 17.42 -0.78 9.33
CA ASN A 62 17.44 -1.42 10.65
C ASN A 62 16.04 -1.68 11.23
N LEU A 63 15.07 -1.96 10.36
CA LEU A 63 13.70 -2.31 10.73
C LEU A 63 13.54 -3.83 10.74
N PRO A 64 12.67 -4.38 11.61
CA PRO A 64 12.34 -5.79 11.57
C PRO A 64 11.61 -6.11 10.26
N ILE A 65 12.08 -7.12 9.53
CA ILE A 65 11.34 -7.67 8.39
C ILE A 65 9.99 -8.18 8.89
N PRO A 66 8.85 -7.77 8.27
CA PRO A 66 7.55 -8.26 8.64
C PRO A 66 7.48 -9.79 8.55
N ASN A 67 7.26 -10.43 9.69
CA ASN A 67 6.93 -11.85 9.76
C ASN A 67 5.42 -12.01 9.99
N ASN A 68 4.85 -13.14 9.58
CA ASN A 68 3.43 -13.45 9.73
C ASN A 68 2.47 -12.52 8.95
N VAL A 69 2.90 -11.95 7.83
CA VAL A 69 2.01 -11.22 6.92
C VAL A 69 1.01 -12.20 6.30
N ASN A 70 -0.29 -11.95 6.46
CA ASN A 70 -1.33 -12.77 5.84
C ASN A 70 -1.54 -12.35 4.38
N TRP A 71 -0.59 -12.74 3.52
CA TRP A 71 -0.58 -12.42 2.08
C TRP A 71 -1.87 -12.77 1.36
N LYS A 72 -2.56 -13.83 1.78
CA LYS A 72 -3.83 -14.27 1.19
C LYS A 72 -4.89 -13.15 1.21
N VAL A 73 -4.98 -12.38 2.30
CA VAL A 73 -5.97 -11.29 2.42
C VAL A 73 -5.69 -10.17 1.41
N PHE A 74 -4.42 -9.83 1.18
CA PHE A 74 -4.03 -8.86 0.15
C PHE A 74 -4.47 -9.33 -1.24
N CYS A 75 -4.23 -10.60 -1.57
CA CYS A 75 -4.68 -11.20 -2.82
C CYS A 75 -6.21 -11.18 -2.96
N GLU A 76 -6.94 -11.53 -1.90
CA GLU A 76 -8.41 -11.51 -1.89
C GLU A 76 -8.97 -10.09 -2.13
N ILE A 77 -8.37 -9.06 -1.51
CA ILE A 77 -8.74 -7.66 -1.72
C ILE A 77 -8.52 -7.25 -3.19
N LEU A 78 -7.35 -7.54 -3.76
CA LEU A 78 -7.03 -7.20 -5.15
C LEU A 78 -7.95 -7.92 -6.14
N VAL A 79 -8.25 -9.20 -5.89
CA VAL A 79 -9.18 -9.97 -6.73
C VAL A 79 -10.61 -9.43 -6.60
N ALA A 80 -11.05 -9.08 -5.39
CA ALA A 80 -12.37 -8.53 -5.16
C ALA A 80 -12.55 -7.17 -5.86
N ALA A 81 -11.55 -6.27 -5.77
CA ALA A 81 -11.56 -4.99 -6.46
C ALA A 81 -11.51 -5.11 -7.99
N ARG A 82 -11.01 -6.23 -8.53
CA ARG A 82 -11.02 -6.49 -9.98
C ARG A 82 -12.36 -7.04 -10.48
N ILE A 83 -13.08 -7.79 -9.64
CA ILE A 83 -14.22 -8.63 -10.07
C ILE A 83 -15.57 -8.09 -9.56
N TYR A 84 -15.63 -7.55 -8.35
CA TYR A 84 -16.87 -7.31 -7.62
C TYR A 84 -17.15 -5.84 -7.28
N GLU A 85 -16.17 -5.12 -6.76
CA GLU A 85 -16.28 -3.72 -6.33
C GLU A 85 -15.92 -2.76 -7.47
#